data_AF-A0A800HAR4-F1
#
_entry.id   AF-A0A800HAR4-F1
#
_cell.length_a   1.000
_cell.length_b   1.000
_cell.length_c   1.000
_cell.angle_alpha   90.00
_cell.angle_beta   90.00
_cell.angle_gamma   90.00
#
_symmetry.space_group_name_H-M   'P 1'
#
loop_
_entity.id
_entity.type
_entity.pdbx_description
1 polymer ?
#
loop_
_entity_poly.entity_id
_entity_poly.type
_entity_poly.pdbx_seq_one_letter_code
_entity_poly.pdbx_strand_id
1 'polypeptide(L)'
;MANVKVTKAILSITGDHIRCLNTQAAIALNRSSGRTDGLSERSINDDDIYQVLDLAQAVSLPVDRDILHTLPQEYLVDTLKEIKNPIGMTGRRLEARVHLVTAATTAMKNLVSCVEELGITVDGLVFQPLASALATLHEDEMELGVTLVEIGSSTTNIAVYHGSAVRHSAIIPIGSSSITNDIAVMLQISID
;
A
#
# COMPACT_ATOMS: atom_id res chain seq x y z
N MET A 1 -30.90 -14.96 -10.37
CA MET A 1 -29.53 -14.43 -10.61
C MET A 1 -29.67 -13.06 -11.25
N ALA A 2 -28.80 -12.10 -10.93
CA ALA A 2 -28.97 -10.68 -11.29
C ALA A 2 -28.92 -10.34 -12.80
N ASN A 3 -28.69 -11.31 -13.70
CA ASN A 3 -28.56 -11.11 -15.15
C ASN A 3 -27.51 -10.05 -15.55
N VAL A 4 -26.44 -9.92 -14.74
CA VAL A 4 -25.32 -9.02 -14.98
C VAL A 4 -24.08 -9.84 -15.30
N LYS A 5 -23.40 -9.52 -16.40
CA LYS A 5 -22.11 -10.11 -16.76
C LYS A 5 -20.99 -9.30 -16.10
N VAL A 6 -20.20 -9.93 -15.24
CA VAL A 6 -18.98 -9.35 -14.70
C VAL A 6 -17.88 -9.48 -15.75
N THR A 7 -17.28 -8.37 -16.16
CA THR A 7 -16.22 -8.33 -17.19
C THR A 7 -14.87 -7.85 -16.65
N LYS A 8 -14.89 -7.15 -15.51
CA LYS A 8 -13.71 -6.54 -14.89
C LYS A 8 -13.78 -6.69 -13.38
N ALA A 9 -12.62 -6.84 -12.74
CA ALA A 9 -12.50 -6.89 -11.29
C ALA A 9 -11.19 -6.26 -10.81
N ILE A 10 -11.22 -5.73 -9.58
CA ILE A 10 -10.03 -5.50 -8.77
C ILE A 10 -10.01 -6.63 -7.75
N LEU A 11 -8.86 -7.29 -7.59
CA LEU A 11 -8.72 -8.40 -6.65
C LEU A 11 -7.93 -7.95 -5.44
N SER A 12 -8.36 -8.36 -4.26
CA SER A 12 -7.52 -8.22 -3.08
C SER A 12 -6.62 -9.44 -2.89
N ILE A 13 -5.44 -9.21 -2.34
CA ILE A 13 -4.48 -10.26 -2.00
C ILE A 13 -4.02 -10.10 -0.55
N THR A 14 -3.93 -11.23 0.15
CA THR A 14 -3.34 -11.34 1.48
C THR A 14 -2.67 -12.70 1.64
N GLY A 15 -1.82 -12.83 2.65
CA GLY A 15 -1.16 -14.08 3.01
C GLY A 15 0.25 -13.88 3.55
N ASP A 16 0.79 -14.94 4.14
CA ASP A 16 2.13 -15.01 4.74
C ASP A 16 3.31 -14.65 3.81
N HIS A 17 3.07 -14.50 2.52
CA HIS A 17 4.03 -14.09 1.49
C HIS A 17 4.15 -12.56 1.34
N ILE A 18 3.27 -11.77 1.95
CA ILE A 18 3.34 -10.31 1.92
C ILE A 18 4.32 -9.78 2.98
N ARG A 19 5.10 -8.76 2.62
CA ARG A 19 6.03 -8.07 3.51
C ARG A 19 5.89 -6.58 3.30
N CYS A 20 5.97 -5.85 4.41
CA CYS A 20 5.80 -4.41 4.41
C CYS A 20 7.03 -3.75 5.05
N LEU A 21 7.45 -2.62 4.50
CA LEU A 21 8.62 -1.88 4.98
C LEU A 21 8.44 -0.39 4.75
N ASN A 22 9.02 0.43 5.63
CA ASN A 22 9.08 1.87 5.44
C ASN A 22 10.41 2.23 4.78
N THR A 23 10.36 3.06 3.75
CA THR A 23 11.52 3.54 3.02
C THR A 23 11.41 5.04 2.79
N GLN A 24 12.52 5.67 2.43
CA GLN A 24 12.53 7.10 2.13
C GLN A 24 13.61 7.40 1.10
N ALA A 25 13.36 8.41 0.28
CA ALA A 25 14.35 8.95 -0.65
C ALA A 25 14.19 10.46 -0.76
N ALA A 26 15.26 11.13 -1.22
CA ALA A 26 15.26 12.56 -1.43
C ALA A 26 15.89 12.92 -2.78
N ILE A 27 15.37 13.98 -3.38
CA ILE A 27 15.91 14.60 -4.59
C ILE A 27 16.28 16.05 -4.34
N ALA A 28 17.25 16.55 -5.12
CA ALA A 28 17.57 17.97 -5.17
C ALA A 28 16.66 18.66 -6.20
N LEU A 29 16.03 19.75 -5.80
CA LEU A 29 15.21 20.58 -6.67
C LEU A 29 16.13 21.62 -7.33
N ASN A 30 16.50 21.35 -8.59
CA ASN A 30 17.38 22.24 -9.33
C ASN A 30 16.67 23.56 -9.67
N ARG A 31 17.42 24.67 -9.57
CA ARG A 31 16.98 25.96 -10.10
C ARG A 31 16.97 25.89 -11.64
N SER A 32 15.87 26.31 -12.25
CA SER A 32 15.77 26.43 -13.71
C SER A 32 16.92 27.29 -14.24
N SER A 33 17.83 26.65 -14.96
CA SER A 33 18.94 27.29 -15.65
C SER A 33 18.43 27.69 -17.03
N GLY A 34 17.89 28.91 -17.16
CA GLY A 34 17.41 29.36 -18.47
C GLY A 34 16.59 30.64 -18.54
N ARG A 35 16.28 31.31 -17.42
CA ARG A 35 15.67 32.64 -17.48
C ARG A 35 16.61 33.66 -16.87
N THR A 36 17.00 34.61 -17.70
CA THR A 36 17.93 35.72 -17.45
C THR A 36 17.34 36.82 -16.58
N ASP A 37 16.21 36.58 -15.91
CA ASP A 37 15.64 37.44 -14.89
C ASP A 37 15.54 36.63 -13.58
N GLY A 38 16.31 37.07 -12.58
CA GLY A 38 16.66 36.29 -11.40
C GLY A 38 15.50 35.81 -10.51
N LEU A 39 15.87 34.91 -9.60
CA LEU A 39 15.19 34.61 -8.33
C LEU A 39 13.85 33.84 -8.37
N SER A 40 13.46 33.22 -9.48
CA SER A 40 12.34 32.26 -9.43
C SER A 40 12.84 30.88 -9.02
N GLU A 41 12.65 30.54 -7.74
CA GLU A 41 12.81 29.17 -7.27
C GLU A 41 11.73 28.29 -7.92
N ARG A 42 12.14 27.13 -8.49
CA ARG A 42 11.23 26.21 -9.19
C ARG A 42 10.27 25.59 -8.16
N SER A 43 8.97 25.73 -8.42
CA SER A 43 7.95 25.02 -7.65
C SER A 43 7.96 23.52 -7.98
N ILE A 44 7.72 22.70 -6.97
CA ILE A 44 7.58 21.25 -7.09
C ILE A 44 6.39 20.93 -8.01
N ASN A 45 6.61 20.06 -8.98
CA ASN A 45 5.59 19.56 -9.91
C ASN A 45 5.44 18.04 -9.82
N ASP A 46 4.51 17.46 -10.57
CA ASP A 46 4.26 16.02 -10.59
C ASP A 46 5.51 15.21 -10.98
N ASP A 47 6.35 15.71 -11.89
CA ASP A 47 7.59 15.03 -12.28
C ASP A 47 8.55 14.84 -11.08
N ASP A 48 8.65 15.86 -10.22
CA ASP A 48 9.45 15.78 -9.00
C ASP A 48 8.87 14.75 -8.01
N ILE A 49 7.53 14.64 -7.93
CA ILE A 49 6.84 13.62 -7.13
C ILE A 49 7.13 12.22 -7.67
N TYR A 50 6.96 12.00 -8.97
CA TYR A 50 7.23 10.71 -9.60
C TYR A 50 8.69 10.31 -9.40
N GLN A 51 9.63 11.25 -9.57
CA GLN A 51 11.04 10.98 -9.40
C GLN A 51 11.40 10.59 -7.95
N VAL A 52 10.89 11.32 -6.95
CA VAL A 52 11.20 11.01 -5.55
C VAL A 52 10.55 9.69 -5.10
N LEU A 53 9.34 9.38 -5.58
CA LEU A 53 8.67 8.12 -5.29
C LEU A 53 9.37 6.93 -5.95
N ASP A 54 9.85 7.09 -7.19
CA ASP A 54 10.59 6.04 -7.89
C ASP A 54 11.90 5.70 -7.18
N LEU A 55 12.60 6.72 -6.65
CA LEU A 55 13.77 6.50 -5.80
C LEU A 55 13.41 5.89 -4.43
N ALA A 56 12.28 6.29 -3.84
CA ALA A 56 11.86 5.77 -2.53
C ALA A 56 11.47 4.28 -2.60
N GLN A 57 10.95 3.84 -3.75
CA GLN A 57 10.59 2.44 -3.99
C GLN A 57 11.75 1.59 -4.54
N ALA A 58 12.89 2.19 -4.91
CA ALA A 58 14.08 1.52 -5.44
C ALA A 58 14.88 0.74 -4.37
N VAL A 59 14.22 -0.19 -3.68
CA VAL A 59 14.83 -1.11 -2.73
C VAL A 59 15.25 -2.41 -3.39
N SER A 60 16.35 -3.00 -2.91
CA SER A 60 16.76 -4.33 -3.33
C SER A 60 15.77 -5.37 -2.78
N LEU A 61 14.92 -5.89 -3.65
CA LEU A 61 14.02 -7.00 -3.35
C LEU A 61 14.61 -8.33 -3.83
N PRO A 62 14.32 -9.43 -3.13
CA PRO A 62 14.49 -10.77 -3.68
C PRO A 62 13.82 -10.91 -5.06
N VAL A 63 14.40 -11.73 -5.93
CA VAL A 63 13.95 -11.92 -7.33
C VAL A 63 12.54 -12.51 -7.47
N ASP A 64 12.00 -13.06 -6.40
CA ASP A 64 10.67 -13.68 -6.33
C ASP A 64 9.60 -12.75 -5.75
N ARG A 65 9.91 -11.46 -5.57
CA ARG A 65 9.01 -10.46 -5.00
C ARG A 65 8.88 -9.23 -5.89
N ASP A 66 7.66 -8.74 -6.03
CA ASP A 66 7.38 -7.44 -6.62
C ASP A 66 6.70 -6.51 -5.61
N ILE A 67 6.76 -5.21 -5.90
CA ILE A 67 6.04 -4.17 -5.17
C ILE A 67 4.57 -4.25 -5.56
N LEU A 68 3.71 -4.41 -4.57
CA LEU A 68 2.26 -4.39 -4.70
C LEU A 68 1.71 -2.97 -4.50
N HIS A 69 2.20 -2.22 -3.50
CA HIS A 69 1.85 -0.82 -3.27
C HIS A 69 3.06 0.00 -2.84
N THR A 70 3.13 1.23 -3.34
CA THR A 70 3.98 2.30 -2.82
C THR A 70 3.06 3.37 -2.24
N LEU A 71 2.93 3.44 -0.91
CA LEU A 71 2.00 4.33 -0.22
C LEU A 71 2.76 5.52 0.37
N PRO A 72 2.60 6.75 -0.15
CA PRO A 72 3.20 7.93 0.46
C PRO A 72 2.67 8.14 1.89
N GLN A 73 3.57 8.34 2.83
CA GLN A 73 3.22 8.65 4.22
C GLN A 73 3.26 10.15 4.47
N GLU A 74 4.33 10.80 4.01
CA GLU A 74 4.56 12.23 4.13
C GLU A 74 5.68 12.66 3.19
N TYR A 75 5.66 13.94 2.86
CA TYR A 75 6.75 14.62 2.19
C TYR A 75 7.44 15.60 3.14
N LEU A 76 8.70 15.87 2.87
CA LEU A 76 9.48 16.90 3.53
C LEU A 76 10.05 17.82 2.47
N VAL A 77 9.94 19.13 2.69
CA VAL A 77 10.52 20.16 1.85
C VAL A 77 11.49 20.96 2.70
N ASP A 78 12.77 20.84 2.40
CA ASP A 78 13.88 21.35 3.22
C ASP A 78 13.78 20.91 4.70
N THR A 79 13.38 21.81 5.61
CA THR A 79 13.20 21.50 7.05
C THR A 79 11.75 21.28 7.45
N LEU A 80 10.79 21.57 6.58
CA LEU A 80 9.37 21.39 6.83
C LEU A 80 9.01 19.91 6.67
N LYS A 81 8.27 19.38 7.64
CA LYS A 81 7.86 17.97 7.71
C LYS A 81 6.34 17.85 7.63
N GLU A 82 5.86 16.60 7.55
CA GLU A 82 4.43 16.26 7.61
C GLU A 82 3.61 16.90 6.48
N ILE A 83 4.22 17.10 5.31
CA ILE A 83 3.53 17.67 4.15
C ILE A 83 2.79 16.54 3.43
N LYS A 84 1.47 16.66 3.29
CA LYS A 84 0.65 15.69 2.53
C LYS A 84 0.80 15.85 1.01
N ASN A 85 0.82 17.10 0.53
CA ASN A 85 0.98 17.41 -0.88
C ASN A 85 1.97 18.59 -1.05
N PRO A 86 3.18 18.35 -1.59
CA PRO A 86 4.18 19.40 -1.76
C PRO A 86 4.09 20.10 -3.12
N ILE A 87 3.17 19.73 -4.01
CA ILE A 87 3.01 20.36 -5.33
C ILE A 87 2.73 21.86 -5.16
N GLY A 88 3.47 22.68 -5.91
CA GLY A 88 3.40 24.14 -5.83
C GLY A 88 4.24 24.75 -4.70
N MET A 89 4.73 23.95 -3.75
CA MET A 89 5.73 24.42 -2.79
C MET A 89 7.08 24.60 -3.47
N THR A 90 7.93 25.38 -2.82
CA THR A 90 9.26 25.69 -3.32
C THR A 90 10.28 25.35 -2.26
N GLY A 91 11.40 24.77 -2.69
CA GLY A 91 12.48 24.36 -1.80
C GLY A 91 13.69 23.89 -2.58
N ARG A 92 14.71 23.44 -1.86
CA ARG A 92 15.96 22.90 -2.46
C ARG A 92 16.01 21.39 -2.42
N ARG A 93 15.30 20.77 -1.48
CA ARG A 93 15.26 19.33 -1.28
C ARG A 93 13.82 18.88 -1.06
N LEU A 94 13.41 17.88 -1.82
CA LEU A 94 12.17 17.14 -1.61
C LEU A 94 12.52 15.73 -1.15
N GLU A 95 11.97 15.30 -0.02
CA GLU A 95 12.06 13.94 0.50
C GLU A 95 10.67 13.33 0.59
N ALA A 96 10.53 12.07 0.20
CA ALA A 96 9.33 11.29 0.36
C ALA A 96 9.60 10.13 1.30
N ARG A 97 8.70 9.93 2.27
CA ARG A 97 8.63 8.72 3.09
C ARG A 97 7.46 7.89 2.60
N VAL A 98 7.69 6.60 2.38
CA VAL A 98 6.69 5.69 1.83
C VAL A 98 6.62 4.40 2.64
N HIS A 99 5.42 3.83 2.70
CA HIS A 99 5.18 2.47 3.14
C HIS A 99 5.07 1.58 1.90
N LEU A 100 6.03 0.68 1.72
CA LEU A 100 6.02 -0.30 0.66
C LEU A 100 5.31 -1.57 1.15
N VAL A 101 4.44 -2.11 0.29
CA VAL A 101 3.88 -3.44 0.42
C VAL A 101 4.40 -4.27 -0.74
N THR A 102 5.01 -5.40 -0.44
CA THR A 102 5.56 -6.33 -1.44
C THR A 102 4.90 -7.70 -1.28
N ALA A 103 4.79 -8.44 -2.37
CA ALA A 103 4.23 -9.79 -2.36
C ALA A 103 5.05 -10.71 -3.26
N ALA A 104 4.93 -12.02 -3.05
CA ALA A 104 5.52 -13.01 -3.95
C ALA A 104 4.94 -12.84 -5.37
N THR A 105 5.82 -12.70 -6.35
CA THR A 105 5.47 -12.51 -7.77
C THR A 105 4.58 -13.63 -8.28
N THR A 106 4.88 -14.88 -7.89
CA THR A 106 4.11 -16.06 -8.30
C THR A 106 2.69 -16.05 -7.73
N ALA A 107 2.52 -15.65 -6.46
CA ALA A 107 1.20 -15.55 -5.85
C ALA A 107 0.31 -14.53 -6.56
N MET A 108 0.86 -13.35 -6.87
CA MET A 108 0.13 -12.31 -7.61
C MET A 108 -0.25 -12.78 -9.02
N LYS A 109 0.69 -13.38 -9.77
CA LYS A 109 0.43 -13.88 -11.13
C LYS A 109 -0.60 -14.99 -11.14
N ASN A 110 -0.49 -15.97 -10.24
CA ASN A 110 -1.44 -17.08 -10.16
C ASN A 110 -2.87 -16.59 -9.86
N LEU A 111 -3.01 -15.60 -8.97
CA LEU A 111 -4.31 -15.02 -8.64
C LEU A 111 -4.94 -14.32 -9.86
N VAL A 112 -4.13 -13.53 -10.59
CA VAL A 112 -4.58 -12.85 -11.81
C VAL A 112 -4.98 -13.87 -12.87
N SER A 113 -4.11 -14.83 -13.19
CA SER A 113 -4.36 -15.82 -14.24
C SER A 113 -5.62 -16.65 -13.96
N CYS A 114 -5.84 -17.08 -12.71
CA CYS A 114 -7.03 -17.84 -12.33
C CYS A 114 -8.34 -17.09 -12.63
N VAL A 115 -8.36 -15.77 -12.43
CA VAL A 115 -9.55 -14.94 -12.71
C VAL A 115 -9.68 -14.62 -14.19
N GLU A 116 -8.56 -14.35 -14.88
CA GLU A 116 -8.56 -14.06 -16.31
C GLU A 116 -8.97 -15.26 -17.17
N GLU A 117 -8.65 -16.49 -16.73
CA GLU A 117 -9.14 -17.74 -17.35
C GLU A 117 -10.66 -17.85 -17.36
N LEU A 118 -11.36 -17.16 -16.45
CA LEU A 118 -12.83 -17.06 -16.42
C LEU A 118 -13.38 -15.98 -17.36
N GLY A 119 -12.53 -15.28 -18.10
CA GLY A 119 -12.90 -14.20 -19.01
C GLY A 119 -13.17 -12.87 -18.32
N ILE A 120 -12.64 -12.67 -17.10
CA ILE A 120 -12.75 -11.43 -16.32
C ILE A 120 -11.38 -10.72 -16.35
N THR A 121 -11.33 -9.48 -16.84
CA THR A 121 -10.10 -8.69 -16.83
C THR A 121 -9.78 -8.22 -15.40
N VAL A 122 -8.54 -8.40 -14.96
CA VAL A 122 -8.09 -7.89 -13.66
C VAL A 122 -7.48 -6.50 -13.85
N ASP A 123 -8.20 -5.46 -13.39
CA ASP A 123 -7.76 -4.07 -13.52
C ASP A 123 -6.68 -3.71 -12.47
N GLY A 124 -6.52 -4.51 -11.41
CA GLY A 124 -5.48 -4.31 -10.42
C GLY A 124 -5.55 -5.25 -9.23
N LEU A 125 -4.47 -5.28 -8.44
CA LEU A 125 -4.39 -5.98 -7.17
C LEU A 125 -4.31 -4.98 -6.02
N VAL A 126 -5.04 -5.24 -4.94
CA VAL A 126 -5.03 -4.42 -3.73
C VAL A 126 -4.58 -5.23 -2.52
N PHE A 127 -3.76 -4.65 -1.65
CA PHE A 127 -3.45 -5.29 -0.38
C PHE A 127 -4.71 -5.28 0.49
N GLN A 128 -5.17 -6.47 0.90
CA GLN A 128 -6.49 -6.64 1.53
C GLN A 128 -6.79 -5.64 2.68
N PRO A 129 -5.87 -5.35 3.62
CA PRO A 129 -6.15 -4.39 4.70
C PRO A 129 -6.46 -2.98 4.21
N LEU A 130 -5.94 -2.57 3.05
CA LEU A 130 -6.27 -1.26 2.46
C LEU A 130 -7.71 -1.26 1.95
N ALA A 131 -8.15 -2.35 1.32
CA ALA A 131 -9.53 -2.50 0.86
C ALA A 131 -10.50 -2.58 2.04
N SER A 132 -10.16 -3.35 3.08
CA SER A 132 -10.92 -3.44 4.32
C SER A 132 -11.01 -2.09 5.04
N ALA A 133 -9.92 -1.33 5.11
CA ALA A 133 -9.90 0.01 5.68
C ALA A 133 -10.83 0.95 4.92
N LEU A 134 -10.76 0.97 3.58
CA LEU A 134 -11.63 1.78 2.73
C LEU A 134 -13.12 1.47 2.95
N ALA A 135 -13.46 0.22 3.25
CA ALA A 135 -14.83 -0.21 3.46
C ALA A 135 -15.36 0.04 4.88
N THR A 136 -14.49 0.25 5.88
CA THR A 136 -14.88 0.21 7.29
C THR A 136 -14.44 1.41 8.13
N LEU A 137 -13.42 2.15 7.71
CA LEU A 137 -12.86 3.28 8.46
C LEU A 137 -13.30 4.62 7.86
N HIS A 138 -13.50 5.60 8.72
CA HIS A 138 -13.73 7.00 8.35
C HIS A 138 -12.39 7.75 8.26
N GLU A 139 -12.36 8.84 7.50
CA GLU A 139 -11.17 9.68 7.34
C GLU A 139 -10.66 10.24 8.68
N ASP A 140 -11.57 10.66 9.56
CA ASP A 140 -11.22 11.18 10.90
C ASP A 140 -10.53 10.12 11.78
N GLU A 141 -10.93 8.85 11.67
CA GLU A 141 -10.30 7.74 12.39
C GLU A 141 -8.87 7.51 11.88
N MET A 142 -8.68 7.55 10.55
CA MET A 142 -7.37 7.42 9.91
C MET A 142 -6.46 8.62 10.21
N GLU A 143 -7.01 9.82 10.38
CA GLU A 143 -6.26 11.01 10.77
C GLU A 143 -5.80 10.94 12.22
N LEU A 144 -6.72 10.70 13.16
CA LEU A 144 -6.44 10.65 14.61
C LEU A 144 -5.55 9.47 14.99
N GLY A 145 -5.67 8.36 14.27
CA GLY A 145 -4.94 7.14 14.49
C GLY A 145 -5.85 5.97 14.83
N VAL A 146 -5.77 4.91 14.04
CA VAL A 146 -6.59 3.71 14.20
C VAL A 146 -5.81 2.48 13.75
N THR A 147 -6.05 1.35 14.41
CA THR A 147 -5.52 0.06 13.97
C THR A 147 -6.67 -0.81 13.47
N LEU A 148 -6.66 -1.12 12.18
CA LEU A 148 -7.52 -2.15 11.61
C LEU A 148 -6.94 -3.53 11.93
N VAL A 149 -7.78 -4.42 12.45
CA VAL A 149 -7.48 -5.84 12.65
C VAL A 149 -8.50 -6.66 11.88
N GLU A 150 -8.07 -7.29 10.80
CA GLU A 150 -8.90 -8.13 9.94
C GLU A 150 -8.60 -9.61 10.21
N ILE A 151 -9.54 -10.31 10.84
CA ILE A 151 -9.39 -11.73 11.16
C ILE A 151 -10.00 -12.57 10.03
N GLY A 152 -9.13 -13.11 9.17
CA GLY A 152 -9.50 -14.07 8.12
C GLY A 152 -9.46 -15.51 8.63
N SER A 153 -9.57 -16.48 7.70
CA SER A 153 -9.52 -17.91 8.03
C SER A 153 -8.12 -18.37 8.44
N SER A 154 -7.10 -18.11 7.62
CA SER A 154 -5.72 -18.53 7.85
C SER A 154 -4.81 -17.44 8.39
N THR A 155 -5.17 -16.17 8.20
CA THR A 155 -4.35 -15.02 8.63
C THR A 155 -5.18 -13.96 9.32
N THR A 156 -4.51 -13.19 10.18
CA THR A 156 -5.02 -11.95 10.75
C THR A 156 -4.15 -10.82 10.23
N ASN A 157 -4.77 -9.88 9.51
CA ASN A 157 -4.07 -8.76 8.91
C ASN A 157 -4.19 -7.51 9.79
N ILE A 158 -3.14 -6.71 9.81
CA ILE A 158 -3.07 -5.47 10.59
C ILE A 158 -2.70 -4.32 9.65
N ALA A 159 -3.41 -3.20 9.78
CA ALA A 159 -3.00 -1.92 9.21
C ALA A 159 -3.17 -0.81 10.26
N VAL A 160 -2.10 -0.07 10.51
CA VAL A 160 -2.06 1.05 11.46
C VAL A 160 -2.04 2.34 10.64
N TYR A 161 -3.04 3.18 10.86
CA TYR A 161 -3.16 4.50 10.26
C TYR A 161 -2.86 5.58 11.30
N HIS A 162 -2.24 6.68 10.86
CA HIS A 162 -2.13 7.94 11.62
C HIS A 162 -1.74 9.07 10.67
N GLY A 163 -2.41 10.22 10.77
CA GLY A 163 -2.23 11.34 9.84
C GLY A 163 -2.64 11.00 8.41
N SER A 164 -3.73 10.24 8.23
CA SER A 164 -4.25 9.79 6.93
C SER A 164 -3.32 8.88 6.13
N ALA A 165 -2.31 8.30 6.78
CA ALA A 165 -1.30 7.45 6.14
C ALA A 165 -1.12 6.12 6.88
N VAL A 166 -0.86 5.06 6.13
CA VAL A 166 -0.46 3.76 6.68
C VAL A 166 0.92 3.90 7.29
N ARG A 167 1.05 3.77 8.61
CA ARG A 167 2.33 3.83 9.33
C ARG A 167 2.97 2.46 9.50
N HIS A 168 2.14 1.43 9.59
CA HIS A 168 2.58 0.04 9.71
C HIS A 168 1.52 -0.90 9.15
N SER A 169 1.96 -2.04 8.64
CA SER A 169 1.07 -3.16 8.37
C SER A 169 1.82 -4.47 8.54
N ALA A 170 1.07 -5.50 8.92
CA ALA A 170 1.62 -6.83 9.21
C ALA A 170 0.58 -7.90 8.94
N ILE A 171 1.08 -9.13 8.79
CA ILE A 171 0.25 -10.32 8.67
C ILE A 171 0.70 -11.30 9.72
N ILE A 172 -0.25 -11.75 10.52
CA ILE A 172 -0.07 -12.79 11.52
C ILE A 172 -0.63 -14.09 10.92
N PRO A 173 0.16 -15.18 10.84
CA PRO A 173 -0.25 -16.44 10.23
C PRO A 173 -1.13 -17.28 11.19
N ILE A 174 -2.20 -16.66 11.68
CA ILE A 174 -3.25 -17.29 12.48
C ILE A 174 -4.58 -16.61 12.17
N GLY A 175 -5.65 -17.38 12.08
CA GLY A 175 -6.98 -16.86 11.80
C GLY A 175 -8.07 -17.71 12.44
N SER A 176 -9.30 -17.54 11.99
CA SER A 176 -10.48 -18.21 12.54
C SER A 176 -10.47 -19.73 12.32
N SER A 177 -9.70 -20.27 11.38
CA SER A 177 -9.52 -21.72 11.21
C SER A 177 -8.93 -22.38 12.47
N SER A 178 -8.06 -21.69 13.21
CA SER A 178 -7.55 -22.17 14.49
C SER A 178 -8.67 -22.26 15.53
N ILE A 179 -9.59 -21.28 15.55
CA ILE A 179 -10.77 -21.29 16.43
C ILE A 179 -11.68 -22.47 16.06
N THR A 180 -11.97 -22.66 14.77
CA THR A 180 -12.77 -23.79 14.29
C THR A 180 -12.15 -25.12 14.70
N ASN A 181 -10.84 -25.26 14.54
CA ASN A 181 -10.11 -26.46 14.95
C ASN A 181 -10.18 -26.71 16.47
N ASP A 182 -9.98 -25.67 17.29
CA ASP A 182 -10.04 -25.79 18.74
C ASP A 182 -11.44 -26.23 19.23
N ILE A 183 -12.50 -25.69 18.61
CA ILE A 183 -13.89 -26.11 18.88
C ILE A 183 -14.08 -27.57 18.51
N ALA A 184 -13.64 -27.98 17.31
CA ALA A 184 -13.79 -29.35 16.83
C ALA A 184 -13.07 -30.36 17.73
N VAL A 185 -11.84 -30.04 18.15
CA VAL A 185 -11.06 -30.87 19.07
C VAL A 185 -11.74 -30.98 20.44
N MET A 186 -12.20 -29.84 20.99
CA MET A 186 -12.82 -29.81 22.32
C MET A 186 -14.16 -30.55 22.36
N LEU A 187 -14.95 -30.47 21.28
CA LEU A 187 -16.24 -31.14 21.16
C LEU A 187 -16.17 -32.54 20.53
N GLN A 188 -14.99 -32.96 20.08
CA GLN A 188 -14.75 -34.23 19.38
C GLN A 188 -15.65 -34.43 18.15
N ILE A 189 -15.81 -33.38 17.35
CA ILE A 189 -16.59 -33.40 16.10
C ILE A 189 -15.67 -33.18 14.89
N SER A 190 -16.12 -33.58 13.70
CA SER A 190 -15.40 -33.29 12.45
C SER A 190 -15.55 -31.81 12.06
N ILE A 191 -14.58 -31.32 11.28
CA ILE A 191 -14.64 -30.00 10.62
C ILE A 191 -15.34 -30.13 9.25
N ASP A 192 -15.44 -31.35 8.73
CA ASP A 192 -16.18 -31.74 7.53
C ASP A 192 -17.67 -32.03 7.82
#